data_AF-A0A506RR94-F1
#
_entry.id   AF-A0A506RR94-F1
#
_cell.length_a   1.000
_cell.length_b   1.000
_cell.length_c   1.000
_cell.angle_alpha   90.00
_cell.angle_beta   90.00
_cell.angle_gamma   90.00
#
_symmetry.space_group_name_H-M   'P 1'
#
loop_
_entity.id
_entity.type
_entity.pdbx_description
1 polymer ?
#
loop_
_entity_poly.entity_id
_entity_poly.type
_entity_poly.pdbx_seq_one_letter_code
_entity_poly.pdbx_strand_id
1 'polypeptide(L)'
;MNMAAALSDSHPQLKSTRLNAGGLNIQVVYTRDRISDVLTDNSRPMIASRLFVGKSIEQVLALIPSLFYVCGVGQLVAALQAFESALNQSVTAEVARARATLLMAESLREQVFSWVINWTPQNKSKLCHIVDWFNTCKRRLDWCLAVEPQSGEWLKGPVGALSQVLTELRLHLCEAVQPFVLDCKSTSSLARLGISPELCGLLATCDEYPFGNAANTLLLGNQEAVNDVNCPLDAMLSDAFCLQPTLAGLPQETGCWARRRIINDSNFAQGKASTLTARVCSLFDEIRLAEARFESIVSQRYEKVETLNHKGSAIVETARGTLFHRVQLSENNTVKSYRIIAPTEWNFHPDGTLKTMLVGTRLPREHVKPVTELLIKLLDPCVPWQLEVIHA
;
A
#
# COMPACT_ATOMS: atom_id res chain seq x y z
N MET A 1 -36.09 11.37 37.32
CA MET A 1 -36.92 10.16 37.42
C MET A 1 -36.81 9.41 36.10
N ASN A 2 -36.59 8.11 36.16
CA ASN A 2 -36.69 7.11 35.08
C ASN A 2 -35.57 7.06 34.04
N MET A 3 -35.11 5.91 33.56
CA MET A 3 -35.13 4.50 34.00
C MET A 3 -34.34 3.78 32.90
N ALA A 4 -33.10 3.37 33.15
CA ALA A 4 -32.35 2.46 32.26
C ALA A 4 -31.10 1.89 32.95
N ALA A 5 -31.17 1.67 34.26
CA ALA A 5 -30.11 1.03 35.04
C ALA A 5 -30.74 -0.08 35.88
N ALA A 6 -31.04 -1.21 35.24
CA ALA A 6 -31.26 -2.51 35.85
C ALA A 6 -31.52 -3.51 34.73
N LEU A 7 -30.52 -4.33 34.42
CA LEU A 7 -30.59 -5.75 34.01
C LEU A 7 -29.17 -6.15 33.63
N SER A 8 -28.35 -6.32 34.67
CA SER A 8 -27.07 -7.00 34.61
C SER A 8 -27.31 -8.48 34.92
N ASP A 9 -27.28 -9.33 33.90
CA ASP A 9 -27.10 -10.77 34.09
C ASP A 9 -25.88 -11.25 33.29
N SER A 10 -24.83 -11.52 34.07
CA SER A 10 -23.75 -12.50 33.90
C SER A 10 -23.37 -12.98 32.49
N HIS A 11 -22.44 -12.27 31.86
CA HIS A 11 -21.36 -12.87 31.06
C HIS A 11 -20.08 -12.06 31.29
N PRO A 12 -18.90 -12.68 31.42
CA PRO A 12 -17.66 -11.95 31.63
C PRO A 12 -17.32 -11.18 30.34
N GLN A 13 -17.71 -9.90 30.30
CA GLN A 13 -17.26 -8.98 29.26
C GLN A 13 -15.76 -8.78 29.40
N LEU A 14 -14.98 -9.39 28.51
CA LEU A 14 -13.64 -8.93 28.20
C LEU A 14 -13.75 -7.45 27.84
N LYS A 15 -13.24 -6.58 28.72
CA LYS A 15 -12.98 -5.17 28.37
C LYS A 15 -11.81 -5.14 27.39
N SER A 16 -12.09 -5.48 26.14
CA SER A 16 -11.21 -5.24 25.00
C SER A 16 -11.21 -3.74 24.75
N THR A 17 -10.06 -3.10 24.97
CA THR A 17 -9.80 -1.73 24.53
C THR A 17 -9.86 -1.74 23.00
N ARG A 18 -11.04 -1.53 22.40
CA ARG A 18 -11.15 -1.27 20.97
C ARG A 18 -10.49 0.06 20.66
N LEU A 19 -9.72 0.17 19.57
CA LEU A 19 -9.35 1.48 19.05
C LEU A 19 -10.65 2.26 18.81
N ASN A 20 -10.75 3.44 19.43
CA ASN A 20 -11.89 4.35 19.25
C ASN A 20 -11.86 4.88 17.81
N ALA A 21 -12.49 4.16 16.88
CA ALA A 21 -12.70 4.46 15.46
C ALA A 21 -11.44 4.74 14.60
N GLY A 22 -11.37 4.14 13.40
CA GLY A 22 -10.38 4.53 12.38
C GLY A 22 -9.08 3.71 12.34
N GLY A 23 -9.12 2.44 12.76
CA GLY A 23 -7.97 1.53 12.70
C GLY A 23 -8.34 0.06 12.53
N LEU A 24 -7.32 -0.79 12.49
CA LEU A 24 -7.47 -2.25 12.43
C LEU A 24 -7.48 -2.86 13.84
N ASN A 25 -8.49 -3.68 14.11
CA ASN A 25 -8.57 -4.49 15.31
C ASN A 25 -8.28 -5.94 14.92
N ILE A 26 -7.18 -6.49 15.42
CA ILE A 26 -6.76 -7.86 15.12
C ILE A 26 -6.81 -8.68 16.40
N GLN A 27 -7.50 -9.81 16.34
CA GLN A 27 -7.58 -10.77 17.44
C GLN A 27 -7.07 -12.12 16.97
N VAL A 28 -6.16 -12.70 17.74
CA VAL A 28 -5.63 -14.04 17.48
C VAL A 28 -6.17 -14.98 18.55
N VAL A 29 -6.94 -15.99 18.14
CA VAL A 29 -7.50 -16.98 19.05
C VAL A 29 -6.52 -18.15 19.16
N TYR A 30 -5.93 -18.32 20.33
CA TYR A 30 -4.91 -19.33 20.61
C TYR A 30 -5.44 -20.40 21.56
N THR A 31 -5.40 -21.66 21.10
CA THR A 31 -5.90 -22.83 21.85
C THR A 31 -4.81 -23.88 21.93
N ARG A 32 -4.45 -24.26 23.17
CA ARG A 32 -3.36 -25.21 23.50
C ARG A 32 -2.00 -24.77 22.96
N ASP A 33 -1.63 -25.26 21.78
CA ASP A 33 -0.32 -25.12 21.13
C ASP A 33 -0.40 -24.46 19.74
N ARG A 34 -1.56 -23.88 19.38
CA ARG A 34 -1.88 -23.45 18.02
C ARG A 34 -2.79 -22.23 17.96
N ILE A 35 -2.59 -21.44 16.91
CA ILE A 35 -3.55 -20.42 16.49
C ILE A 35 -4.75 -21.09 15.81
N SER A 36 -5.92 -20.96 16.43
CA SER A 36 -7.19 -21.56 15.96
C SER A 36 -7.97 -20.64 15.03
N ASP A 37 -7.87 -19.32 15.23
CA ASP A 37 -8.52 -18.33 14.38
C ASP A 37 -7.79 -16.98 14.44
N VAL A 38 -8.02 -16.15 13.42
CA VAL A 38 -7.59 -14.75 13.37
C VAL A 38 -8.74 -13.91 12.86
N LEU A 39 -9.17 -12.94 13.67
CA LEU A 39 -10.25 -12.02 13.36
C LEU A 39 -9.65 -10.65 13.06
N THR A 40 -9.92 -10.12 11.88
CA THR A 40 -9.49 -8.79 11.46
C THR A 40 -10.72 -7.94 11.19
N ASP A 41 -10.83 -6.83 11.92
CA ASP A 41 -11.89 -5.84 11.74
C ASP A 41 -11.29 -4.49 11.36
N ASN A 42 -11.67 -3.99 10.18
CA ASN A 42 -11.27 -2.67 9.70
C ASN A 42 -12.38 -1.67 9.99
N SER A 43 -12.22 -0.93 11.09
CA SER A 43 -13.20 0.08 11.54
C SER A 43 -13.08 1.42 10.81
N ARG A 44 -12.31 1.49 9.72
CA ARG A 44 -12.06 2.73 8.99
C ARG A 44 -13.36 3.29 8.39
N PRO A 45 -13.73 4.53 8.72
CA PRO A 45 -14.89 5.14 8.11
C PRO A 45 -14.64 5.43 6.63
N MET A 46 -15.56 5.05 5.74
CA MET A 46 -15.56 5.44 4.31
C MET A 46 -15.97 6.90 4.08
N ILE A 47 -15.62 7.80 5.00
CA ILE A 47 -16.09 9.20 5.01
C ILE A 47 -15.52 9.99 3.82
N ALA A 48 -14.27 9.74 3.44
CA ALA A 48 -13.61 10.48 2.34
C ALA A 48 -14.39 10.37 1.02
N SER A 49 -14.76 9.16 0.62
CA SER A 49 -15.51 8.92 -0.62
C SER A 49 -16.92 9.54 -0.61
N ARG A 50 -17.58 9.58 0.56
CA ARG A 50 -18.89 10.22 0.71
C ARG A 50 -18.79 11.75 0.69
N LEU A 51 -17.70 12.31 1.22
CA LEU A 51 -17.44 13.75 1.22
C LEU A 51 -17.31 14.32 -0.20
N PHE A 52 -16.89 13.50 -1.18
CA PHE A 52 -16.70 13.94 -2.56
C PHE A 52 -18.01 14.09 -3.35
N VAL A 53 -19.09 13.43 -2.92
CA VAL A 53 -20.37 13.46 -3.64
C VAL A 53 -20.91 14.89 -3.75
N GLY A 54 -21.30 15.29 -4.95
CA GLY A 54 -21.82 16.63 -5.29
C GLY A 54 -20.75 17.71 -5.45
N LYS A 55 -19.46 17.41 -5.23
CA LYS A 55 -18.36 18.36 -5.42
C LYS A 55 -17.89 18.39 -6.87
N SER A 56 -17.30 19.52 -7.27
CA SER A 56 -16.57 19.61 -8.55
C SER A 56 -15.25 18.84 -8.48
N ILE A 57 -14.66 18.57 -9.64
CA ILE A 57 -13.38 17.87 -9.75
C ILE A 57 -12.28 18.64 -8.99
N GLU A 58 -12.22 19.96 -9.16
CA GLU A 58 -11.23 20.84 -8.52
C GLU A 58 -11.36 20.80 -6.99
N GLN A 59 -12.60 20.82 -6.49
CA GLN A 59 -12.87 20.72 -5.05
C GLN A 59 -12.40 19.39 -4.48
N VAL A 60 -12.61 18.27 -5.19
CA VAL A 60 -12.15 16.96 -4.73
C VAL A 60 -10.62 16.89 -4.72
N LEU A 61 -9.96 17.32 -5.79
CA LEU A 61 -8.50 17.32 -5.88
C LEU A 61 -7.84 18.19 -4.81
N ALA A 62 -8.47 19.32 -4.43
CA ALA A 62 -8.00 20.16 -3.34
C ALA A 62 -8.14 19.51 -1.94
N LEU A 63 -9.13 18.62 -1.74
CA LEU A 63 -9.39 17.96 -0.46
C LEU A 63 -8.47 16.75 -0.22
N ILE A 64 -8.10 16.02 -1.27
CA ILE A 64 -7.35 14.75 -1.16
C ILE A 64 -6.07 14.87 -0.31
N PRO A 65 -5.18 15.87 -0.50
CA PRO A 65 -3.95 15.97 0.28
C PRO A 65 -4.18 16.11 1.79
N SER A 66 -5.31 16.70 2.21
CA SER A 66 -5.66 16.86 3.63
C SER A 66 -6.29 15.61 4.23
N LEU A 67 -6.92 14.76 3.41
CA LEU A 67 -7.58 13.54 3.86
C LEU A 67 -6.63 12.33 3.93
N PHE A 68 -5.57 12.33 3.12
CA PHE A 68 -4.65 11.20 2.99
C PHE A 68 -3.19 11.64 3.21
N TYR A 69 -2.80 11.75 4.48
CA TYR A 69 -1.48 12.28 4.86
C TYR A 69 -0.29 11.36 4.52
N VAL A 70 -0.51 10.03 4.48
CA VAL A 70 0.57 9.04 4.30
C VAL A 70 0.93 8.84 2.82
N CYS A 71 -0.07 8.77 1.93
CA CYS A 71 0.09 8.54 0.49
C CYS A 71 -0.63 9.59 -0.37
N GLY A 72 -0.48 10.87 -0.01
CA GLY A 72 -1.23 11.97 -0.62
C GLY A 72 -0.97 12.13 -2.12
N VAL A 73 0.25 11.88 -2.60
CA VAL A 73 0.59 11.94 -4.03
C VAL A 73 -0.07 10.77 -4.76
N GLY A 74 0.05 9.54 -4.24
CA GLY A 74 -0.59 8.36 -4.81
C GLY A 74 -2.10 8.51 -4.96
N GLN A 75 -2.75 9.02 -3.91
CA GLN A 75 -4.18 9.30 -3.91
C GLN A 75 -4.57 10.38 -4.92
N LEU A 76 -3.77 11.43 -5.04
CA LEU A 76 -4.03 12.52 -5.99
C LEU A 76 -3.84 12.06 -7.43
N VAL A 77 -2.78 11.31 -7.73
CA VAL A 77 -2.54 10.75 -9.07
C VAL A 77 -3.64 9.75 -9.44
N ALA A 78 -4.07 8.88 -8.52
CA ALA A 78 -5.18 7.97 -8.77
C ALA A 78 -6.50 8.71 -9.04
N ALA A 79 -6.78 9.79 -8.30
CA ALA A 79 -7.95 10.63 -8.55
C ALA A 79 -7.88 11.33 -9.92
N LEU A 80 -6.74 11.94 -10.26
CA LEU A 80 -6.52 12.58 -11.56
C LEU A 80 -6.76 11.60 -12.71
N GLN A 81 -6.14 10.42 -12.66
CA GLN A 81 -6.31 9.38 -13.67
C GLN A 81 -7.78 8.91 -13.76
N ALA A 82 -8.48 8.79 -12.63
CA ALA A 82 -9.88 8.38 -12.63
C ALA A 82 -10.77 9.47 -13.25
N PHE A 83 -10.53 10.75 -12.95
CA PHE A 83 -11.27 11.87 -13.56
C PHE A 83 -10.96 12.00 -15.06
N GLU A 84 -9.70 11.94 -15.45
CA GLU A 84 -9.28 11.96 -16.86
C GLU A 84 -9.94 10.81 -17.64
N SER A 85 -9.95 9.61 -17.08
CA SER A 85 -10.67 8.45 -17.62
C SER A 85 -12.18 8.69 -17.71
N ALA A 86 -12.81 9.30 -16.70
CA ALA A 86 -14.24 9.64 -16.72
C ALA A 86 -14.59 10.67 -17.80
N LEU A 87 -13.69 11.62 -18.06
CA LEU A 87 -13.81 12.68 -19.06
C LEU A 87 -13.36 12.24 -20.46
N ASN A 88 -12.86 11.00 -20.62
CA ASN A 88 -12.18 10.52 -21.83
C ASN A 88 -11.02 11.42 -22.28
N GLN A 89 -10.32 12.02 -21.33
CA GLN A 89 -9.13 12.84 -21.56
C GLN A 89 -7.87 11.99 -21.46
N SER A 90 -6.93 12.23 -22.36
CA SER A 90 -5.61 11.60 -22.33
C SER A 90 -4.54 12.63 -21.98
N VAL A 91 -3.60 12.26 -21.11
CA VAL A 91 -2.44 13.09 -20.80
C VAL A 91 -1.25 12.79 -21.72
N THR A 92 -0.36 13.76 -21.85
CA THR A 92 0.90 13.61 -22.61
C THR A 92 1.83 12.61 -21.92
N ALA A 93 2.78 12.05 -22.68
CA ALA A 93 3.80 11.15 -22.12
C ALA A 93 4.66 11.84 -21.04
N GLU A 94 4.85 13.15 -21.14
CA GLU A 94 5.61 13.93 -20.14
C GLU A 94 4.89 13.99 -18.80
N VAL A 95 3.59 14.27 -18.80
CA VAL A 95 2.75 14.26 -17.59
C VAL A 95 2.73 12.86 -16.98
N ALA A 96 2.54 11.83 -17.79
CA ALA A 96 2.55 10.44 -17.33
C ALA A 96 3.89 10.08 -16.66
N ARG A 97 5.03 10.45 -17.28
CA ARG A 97 6.36 10.22 -16.70
C ARG A 97 6.57 11.01 -15.40
N ALA A 98 6.19 12.29 -15.36
CA ALA A 98 6.31 13.11 -14.15
C ALA A 98 5.50 12.52 -12.98
N ARG A 99 4.26 12.08 -13.24
CA ARG A 99 3.43 11.38 -12.24
C ARG A 99 4.04 10.06 -11.81
N ALA A 100 4.57 9.26 -12.74
CA ALA A 100 5.27 8.01 -12.40
C ALA A 100 6.49 8.26 -11.51
N THR A 101 7.28 9.32 -11.79
CA THR A 101 8.39 9.74 -10.93
C THR A 101 7.91 10.12 -9.53
N LEU A 102 6.82 10.89 -9.41
CA LEU A 102 6.25 11.28 -8.12
C LEU A 102 5.72 10.07 -7.32
N LEU A 103 5.05 9.14 -7.98
CA LEU A 103 4.59 7.88 -7.38
C LEU A 103 5.75 7.03 -6.86
N MET A 104 6.80 6.89 -7.68
CA MET A 104 8.01 6.17 -7.28
C MET A 104 8.70 6.87 -6.10
N ALA A 105 8.79 8.20 -6.12
CA ALA A 105 9.42 8.98 -5.06
C ALA A 105 8.65 8.88 -3.73
N GLU A 106 7.33 9.00 -3.75
CA GLU A 106 6.49 8.78 -2.56
C GLU A 106 6.64 7.34 -2.06
N SER A 107 6.62 6.37 -2.98
CA SER A 107 6.76 4.96 -2.63
C SER A 107 8.09 4.66 -1.96
N LEU A 108 9.20 5.20 -2.47
CA LEU A 108 10.52 5.04 -1.88
C LEU A 108 10.60 5.70 -0.50
N ARG A 109 10.08 6.92 -0.35
CA ARG A 109 10.01 7.59 0.97
C ARG A 109 9.31 6.70 1.98
N GLU A 110 8.11 6.20 1.65
CA GLU A 110 7.33 5.35 2.54
C GLU A 110 8.01 4.00 2.83
N GLN A 111 8.65 3.38 1.84
CA GLN A 111 9.43 2.15 2.03
C GLN A 111 10.62 2.37 2.97
N VAL A 112 11.36 3.46 2.82
CA VAL A 112 12.48 3.81 3.71
C VAL A 112 11.95 4.12 5.12
N PHE A 113 10.83 4.83 5.26
CA PHE A 113 10.18 5.05 6.56
C PHE A 113 9.81 3.73 7.24
N SER A 114 9.12 2.84 6.52
CA SER A 114 8.73 1.52 7.03
C SER A 114 9.97 0.69 7.42
N TRP A 115 11.00 0.69 6.58
CA TRP A 115 12.27 0.02 6.85
C TRP A 115 12.94 0.51 8.14
N VAL A 116 13.10 1.83 8.27
CA VAL A 116 13.78 2.44 9.41
C VAL A 116 12.97 2.30 10.69
N ILE A 117 11.66 2.49 10.65
CA ILE A 117 10.81 2.42 11.85
C ILE A 117 10.72 0.99 12.38
N ASN A 118 10.50 0.02 11.48
CA ASN A 118 10.17 -1.35 11.88
C ASN A 118 11.39 -2.28 11.99
N TRP A 119 12.47 -2.00 11.27
CA TRP A 119 13.57 -2.95 11.09
C TRP A 119 14.94 -2.38 11.49
N THR A 120 15.17 -1.08 11.31
CA THR A 120 16.46 -0.43 11.61
C THR A 120 16.32 0.93 12.33
N PRO A 121 15.70 0.98 13.52
CA PRO A 121 15.37 2.24 14.22
C PRO A 121 16.59 3.10 14.58
N GLN A 122 17.79 2.54 14.62
CA GLN A 122 19.05 3.27 14.76
C GLN A 122 19.37 4.22 13.58
N ASN A 123 18.72 4.03 12.42
CA ASN A 123 18.91 4.85 11.23
C ASN A 123 17.92 6.03 11.13
N LYS A 124 17.13 6.33 12.17
CA LYS A 124 16.11 7.40 12.15
C LYS A 124 16.65 8.77 11.71
N SER A 125 17.86 9.13 12.12
CA SER A 125 18.48 10.40 11.72
C SER A 125 18.73 10.52 10.22
N LYS A 126 18.87 9.39 9.50
CA LYS A 126 19.12 9.36 8.06
C LYS A 126 17.87 9.59 7.21
N LEU A 127 16.67 9.56 7.82
CA LEU A 127 15.40 9.76 7.09
C LEU A 127 15.33 11.12 6.39
N CYS A 128 16.04 12.15 6.89
CA CYS A 128 16.06 13.47 6.25
C CYS A 128 16.50 13.40 4.78
N HIS A 129 17.47 12.56 4.43
CA HIS A 129 17.99 12.45 3.06
C HIS A 129 16.90 12.09 2.05
N ILE A 130 16.06 11.09 2.37
CA ILE A 130 14.99 10.67 1.47
C ILE A 130 13.80 11.64 1.48
N VAL A 131 13.55 12.29 2.61
CA VAL A 131 12.50 13.32 2.74
C VAL A 131 12.84 14.54 1.90
N ASP A 132 14.07 15.03 1.97
CA ASP A 132 14.54 16.20 1.22
C ASP A 132 14.56 15.93 -0.28
N TRP A 133 14.97 14.72 -0.68
CA TRP A 133 14.89 14.26 -2.05
C TRP A 133 13.44 14.21 -2.56
N PHE A 134 12.53 13.57 -1.82
CA PHE A 134 11.10 13.52 -2.17
C PHE A 134 10.48 14.91 -2.29
N ASN A 135 10.77 15.81 -1.34
CA ASN A 135 10.30 17.19 -1.38
C ASN A 135 10.84 17.95 -2.59
N THR A 136 12.06 17.65 -3.02
CA THR A 136 12.64 18.20 -4.26
C THR A 136 11.94 17.65 -5.50
N CYS A 137 11.66 16.34 -5.57
CA CYS A 137 10.82 15.78 -6.63
C CYS A 137 9.46 16.48 -6.71
N LYS A 138 8.78 16.63 -5.56
CA LYS A 138 7.46 17.28 -5.49
C LYS A 138 7.51 18.71 -6.00
N ARG A 139 8.45 19.54 -5.52
CA ARG A 139 8.59 20.95 -5.98
C ARG A 139 8.92 21.08 -7.47
N ARG A 140 9.63 20.11 -8.05
CA ARG A 140 10.04 20.16 -9.47
C ARG A 140 8.96 19.63 -10.42
N LEU A 141 8.00 18.84 -9.91
CA LEU A 141 7.04 18.09 -10.72
C LEU A 141 5.57 18.33 -10.33
N ASP A 142 5.27 19.19 -9.37
CA ASP A 142 3.90 19.46 -8.90
C ASP A 142 2.96 19.97 -10.02
N TRP A 143 3.51 20.65 -11.03
CA TRP A 143 2.78 21.07 -12.24
C TRP A 143 1.99 19.94 -12.92
N CYS A 144 2.40 18.67 -12.77
CA CYS A 144 1.70 17.53 -13.38
C CYS A 144 0.46 17.07 -12.59
N LEU A 145 0.21 17.63 -11.41
CA LEU A 145 -0.87 17.25 -10.49
C LEU A 145 -2.16 18.06 -10.72
N ALA A 146 -2.53 18.24 -11.99
CA ALA A 146 -3.77 18.88 -12.44
C ALA A 146 -4.40 18.08 -13.60
N VAL A 147 -5.71 18.25 -13.85
CA VAL A 147 -6.48 17.52 -14.89
C VAL A 147 -6.09 17.97 -16.30
N GLU A 148 -5.72 19.24 -16.46
CA GLU A 148 -5.17 19.80 -17.68
C GLU A 148 -3.90 20.59 -17.31
N PRO A 149 -2.78 19.90 -17.06
CA PRO A 149 -1.57 20.57 -16.64
C PRO A 149 -1.11 21.48 -17.79
N GLN A 150 -1.14 22.80 -17.56
CA GLN A 150 -0.81 23.76 -18.61
C GLN A 150 0.63 23.52 -19.08
N SER A 151 0.76 23.30 -20.37
CA SER A 151 2.04 23.19 -21.06
C SER A 151 2.80 24.53 -21.10
N GLY A 152 2.12 25.67 -20.91
CA GLY A 152 2.59 26.96 -21.43
C GLY A 152 3.76 27.68 -20.75
N GLU A 153 4.08 27.43 -19.47
CA GLU A 153 5.09 28.24 -18.76
C GLU A 153 6.43 27.54 -18.50
N TRP A 154 6.46 26.23 -18.24
CA TRP A 154 7.70 25.48 -18.02
C TRP A 154 8.29 24.86 -19.30
N LEU A 155 7.50 24.70 -20.38
CA LEU A 155 7.97 24.30 -21.72
C LEU A 155 8.64 25.45 -22.50
N LYS A 156 8.67 26.68 -21.95
CA LYS A 156 9.44 27.79 -22.55
C LYS A 156 10.96 27.65 -22.36
N GLY A 157 11.41 26.66 -21.59
CA GLY A 157 12.79 26.19 -21.61
C GLY A 157 13.04 25.31 -22.85
N PRO A 158 14.28 25.23 -23.37
CA PRO A 158 14.57 24.47 -24.58
C PRO A 158 14.13 23.01 -24.43
N VAL A 159 13.68 22.41 -25.54
CA VAL A 159 13.38 20.98 -25.69
C VAL A 159 14.47 20.17 -24.96
N GLY A 160 14.12 19.62 -23.79
CA GLY A 160 15.12 19.12 -22.81
C GLY A 160 14.77 19.30 -21.33
N ALA A 161 13.77 20.11 -20.97
CA ALA A 161 13.47 20.44 -19.58
C ALA A 161 13.19 19.23 -18.65
N LEU A 162 12.26 18.33 -19.01
CA LEU A 162 11.91 17.20 -18.12
C LEU A 162 13.01 16.16 -18.02
N SER A 163 13.62 15.73 -19.14
CA SER A 163 14.70 14.72 -19.11
C SER A 163 15.90 15.20 -18.30
N GLN A 164 16.24 16.49 -18.40
CA GLN A 164 17.27 17.09 -17.57
C GLN A 164 16.87 17.10 -16.09
N VAL A 165 15.65 17.55 -15.76
CA VAL A 165 15.12 17.51 -14.38
C VAL A 165 15.20 16.09 -13.81
N LEU A 166 14.76 15.09 -14.56
CA LEU A 166 14.79 13.69 -14.14
C LEU A 166 16.22 13.18 -13.96
N THR A 167 17.15 13.57 -14.84
CA THR A 167 18.57 13.22 -14.71
C THR A 167 19.18 13.83 -13.44
N GLU A 168 18.90 15.10 -13.14
CA GLU A 168 19.32 15.76 -11.89
C GLU A 168 18.73 15.05 -10.66
N LEU A 169 17.42 14.75 -10.68
CA LEU A 169 16.75 14.05 -9.59
C LEU A 169 17.31 12.63 -9.37
N ARG A 170 17.74 11.95 -10.42
CA ARG A 170 18.40 10.64 -10.33
C ARG A 170 19.76 10.74 -9.65
N LEU A 171 20.56 11.76 -9.96
CA LEU A 171 21.85 11.97 -9.30
C LEU A 171 21.66 12.20 -7.80
N HIS A 172 20.71 13.06 -7.42
CA HIS A 172 20.38 13.29 -6.02
C HIS A 172 19.78 12.05 -5.33
N LEU A 173 19.07 11.18 -6.07
CA LEU A 173 18.56 9.93 -5.52
C LEU A 173 19.69 9.01 -5.06
N CYS A 174 20.78 8.91 -5.84
CA CYS A 174 21.93 8.09 -5.50
C CYS A 174 22.52 8.51 -4.15
N GLU A 175 22.72 9.82 -3.95
CA GLU A 175 23.19 10.39 -2.67
C GLU A 175 22.17 10.14 -1.54
N ALA A 176 20.88 10.29 -1.81
CA ALA A 176 19.83 10.15 -0.79
C ALA A 176 19.67 8.71 -0.29
N VAL A 177 19.89 7.71 -1.14
CA VAL A 177 19.71 6.28 -0.80
C VAL A 177 20.99 5.67 -0.25
N GLN A 178 22.17 6.20 -0.59
CA GLN A 178 23.47 5.68 -0.15
C GLN A 178 23.54 5.35 1.35
N PRO A 179 23.03 6.18 2.29
CA PRO A 179 23.12 5.88 3.74
C PRO A 179 22.41 4.61 4.20
N PHE A 180 21.53 4.04 3.36
CA PHE A 180 20.72 2.85 3.64
C PHE A 180 21.23 1.59 2.93
N VAL A 181 21.91 1.75 1.79
CA VAL A 181 22.28 0.62 0.91
C VAL A 181 23.78 0.39 0.78
N LEU A 182 24.60 1.25 1.39
CA LEU A 182 26.06 1.12 1.33
C LEU A 182 26.49 -0.30 1.78
N ASP A 183 27.36 -0.92 0.99
CA ASP A 183 27.89 -2.27 1.20
C ASP A 183 26.85 -3.41 1.25
N CYS A 184 25.60 -3.15 0.83
CA CYS A 184 24.54 -4.15 0.78
C CYS A 184 24.43 -4.81 -0.61
N LYS A 185 24.49 -6.15 -0.65
CA LYS A 185 24.22 -6.97 -1.83
C LYS A 185 22.87 -7.67 -1.66
N SER A 186 22.33 -8.21 -2.76
CA SER A 186 21.10 -9.03 -2.70
C SER A 186 21.23 -10.27 -1.80
N THR A 187 22.45 -10.74 -1.55
CA THR A 187 22.76 -11.88 -0.69
C THR A 187 23.28 -11.48 0.70
N SER A 188 23.22 -10.19 1.06
CA SER A 188 23.61 -9.73 2.38
C SER A 188 22.73 -10.38 3.45
N SER A 189 23.34 -10.77 4.57
CA SER A 189 22.60 -11.24 5.75
C SER A 189 21.77 -10.11 6.37
N LEU A 190 20.70 -10.47 7.08
CA LEU A 190 19.84 -9.50 7.78
C LEU A 190 20.65 -8.55 8.69
N ALA A 191 21.65 -9.08 9.39
CA ALA A 191 22.55 -8.29 10.22
C ALA A 191 23.33 -7.23 9.43
N ARG A 192 23.77 -7.54 8.20
CA ARG A 192 24.41 -6.57 7.30
C ARG A 192 23.44 -5.51 6.79
N LEU A 193 22.14 -5.82 6.73
CA LEU A 193 21.10 -4.84 6.42
C LEU A 193 20.78 -3.92 7.63
N GLY A 194 21.46 -4.12 8.76
CA GLY A 194 21.27 -3.36 10.00
C GLY A 194 20.18 -3.91 10.92
N ILE A 195 19.63 -5.09 10.65
CA ILE A 195 18.63 -5.70 11.54
C ILE A 195 19.33 -6.20 12.81
N SER A 196 18.70 -5.96 13.98
CA SER A 196 19.29 -6.34 15.27
C SER A 196 19.45 -7.86 15.41
N PRO A 197 20.40 -8.35 16.22
CA PRO A 197 20.57 -9.78 16.47
C PRO A 197 19.31 -10.46 17.01
N GLU A 198 18.56 -9.77 17.88
CA GLU A 198 17.32 -10.27 18.46
C GLU A 198 16.25 -10.50 17.38
N LEU A 199 16.08 -9.53 16.47
CA LEU A 199 15.13 -9.65 15.38
C LEU A 199 15.58 -10.68 14.34
N CYS A 200 16.89 -10.80 14.08
CA CYS A 200 17.43 -11.88 13.25
C CYS A 200 17.10 -13.27 13.84
N GLY A 201 17.30 -13.44 15.15
CA GLY A 201 16.98 -14.70 15.84
C GLY A 201 15.48 -15.01 15.83
N LEU A 202 14.63 -14.00 16.03
CA LEU A 202 13.18 -14.15 15.93
C LEU A 202 12.75 -14.54 14.51
N LEU A 203 13.27 -13.88 13.46
CA LEU A 203 12.95 -14.22 12.08
C LEU A 203 13.40 -15.65 11.71
N ALA A 204 14.60 -16.06 12.15
CA ALA A 204 15.08 -17.42 11.96
C ALA A 204 14.15 -18.44 12.63
N THR A 205 13.69 -18.16 13.86
CA THR A 205 12.72 -18.99 14.57
C THR A 205 11.37 -19.02 13.84
N CYS A 206 10.92 -17.88 13.31
CA CYS A 206 9.67 -17.80 12.57
C CYS A 206 9.68 -18.70 11.33
N ASP A 207 10.81 -18.77 10.63
CA ASP A 207 10.95 -19.54 9.41
C ASP A 207 10.91 -21.06 9.62
N GLU A 208 11.02 -21.52 10.87
CA GLU A 208 10.80 -22.92 11.27
C GLU A 208 9.32 -23.24 11.54
N TYR A 209 8.46 -22.23 11.73
CA TYR A 209 7.05 -22.46 11.99
C TYR A 209 6.28 -22.89 10.74
N PRO A 210 5.30 -23.80 10.90
CA PRO A 210 4.52 -24.32 9.79
C PRO A 210 3.39 -23.35 9.39
N PHE A 211 3.75 -22.18 8.87
CA PHE A 211 2.77 -21.23 8.34
C PHE A 211 1.97 -21.82 7.18
N GLY A 212 0.70 -21.42 7.09
CA GLY A 212 -0.09 -21.64 5.89
C GLY A 212 0.37 -20.77 4.70
N ASN A 213 -0.32 -20.92 3.57
CA ASN A 213 -0.05 -20.11 2.40
C ASN A 213 -0.65 -18.70 2.55
N ALA A 214 0.04 -17.69 2.04
CA ALA A 214 -0.51 -16.35 1.90
C ALA A 214 -1.68 -16.31 0.89
N ALA A 215 -2.44 -15.22 0.90
CA ALA A 215 -3.47 -14.98 -0.10
C ALA A 215 -2.86 -14.89 -1.51
N ASN A 216 -3.73 -14.97 -2.52
CA ASN A 216 -3.32 -14.86 -3.92
C ASN A 216 -2.69 -13.50 -4.20
N THR A 217 -1.73 -13.43 -5.12
CA THR A 217 -1.17 -12.16 -5.56
C THR A 217 -2.23 -11.39 -6.36
N LEU A 218 -2.50 -10.13 -6.00
CA LEU A 218 -3.39 -9.27 -6.76
C LEU A 218 -2.79 -8.98 -8.15
N LEU A 219 -3.52 -9.39 -9.20
CA LEU A 219 -3.13 -9.20 -10.60
C LEU A 219 -4.23 -8.48 -11.37
N LEU A 220 -4.11 -7.16 -11.51
CA LEU A 220 -4.99 -6.34 -12.33
C LEU A 220 -4.37 -6.06 -13.71
N GLY A 221 -3.79 -7.09 -14.32
CA GLY A 221 -3.06 -7.01 -15.59
C GLY A 221 -3.89 -7.26 -16.85
N ASN A 222 -5.18 -7.59 -16.71
CA ASN A 222 -6.10 -7.79 -17.83
C ASN A 222 -7.50 -7.22 -17.54
N GLN A 223 -8.29 -7.04 -18.59
CA GLN A 223 -9.59 -6.38 -18.50
C GLN A 223 -10.61 -7.19 -17.69
N GLU A 224 -10.53 -8.52 -17.72
CA GLU A 224 -11.42 -9.40 -16.95
C GLU A 224 -11.23 -9.18 -15.45
N ALA A 225 -9.98 -9.18 -14.97
CA ALA A 225 -9.67 -8.92 -13.57
C ALA A 225 -10.12 -7.52 -13.13
N VAL A 226 -9.91 -6.50 -13.99
CA VAL A 226 -10.37 -5.14 -13.71
C VAL A 226 -11.89 -5.03 -13.69
N ASN A 227 -12.59 -5.78 -14.54
CA ASN A 227 -14.05 -5.83 -14.54
C ASN A 227 -14.61 -6.52 -13.30
N ASP A 228 -13.96 -7.58 -12.82
CA ASP A 228 -14.35 -8.29 -11.60
C ASP A 228 -14.29 -7.38 -10.36
N VAL A 229 -13.32 -6.46 -10.31
CA VAL A 229 -13.27 -5.42 -9.28
C VAL A 229 -14.26 -4.28 -9.52
N ASN A 230 -14.48 -3.86 -10.77
CA ASN A 230 -15.37 -2.74 -11.08
C ASN A 230 -16.86 -3.06 -10.91
N CYS A 231 -17.30 -4.25 -11.29
CA CYS A 231 -18.72 -4.61 -11.31
C CYS A 231 -19.38 -4.45 -9.91
N PRO A 232 -18.77 -4.90 -8.80
CA PRO A 232 -19.31 -4.69 -7.45
C PRO A 232 -19.32 -3.23 -6.99
N LEU A 233 -18.46 -2.36 -7.55
CA LEU A 233 -18.35 -0.95 -7.14
C LEU A 233 -19.55 -0.10 -7.57
N ASP A 234 -20.28 -0.55 -8.59
CA ASP A 234 -21.50 0.10 -9.08
C ASP A 234 -22.78 -0.51 -8.45
N ALA A 235 -22.65 -1.54 -7.60
CA ALA A 235 -23.76 -2.23 -6.95
C ALA A 235 -24.15 -1.64 -5.59
N MET A 236 -25.30 -2.05 -5.03
CA MET A 236 -25.79 -1.58 -3.72
C MET A 236 -24.84 -1.88 -2.55
N LEU A 237 -24.07 -2.97 -2.63
CA LEU A 237 -23.14 -3.41 -1.59
C LEU A 237 -21.69 -2.92 -1.83
N SER A 238 -21.51 -1.86 -2.62
CA SER A 238 -20.17 -1.34 -2.98
C SER A 238 -19.31 -1.00 -1.77
N ASP A 239 -19.90 -0.47 -0.69
CA ASP A 239 -19.16 -0.08 0.51
C ASP A 239 -18.58 -1.32 1.23
N ALA A 240 -19.34 -2.40 1.30
CA ALA A 240 -18.86 -3.66 1.87
C ALA A 240 -17.74 -4.27 1.02
N PHE A 241 -17.88 -4.23 -0.30
CA PHE A 241 -16.83 -4.69 -1.22
C PHE A 241 -15.55 -3.86 -1.10
N CYS A 242 -15.64 -2.52 -0.96
CA CYS A 242 -14.45 -1.70 -0.75
C CYS A 242 -13.68 -2.07 0.52
N LEU A 243 -14.37 -2.50 1.59
CA LEU A 243 -13.76 -2.90 2.84
C LEU A 243 -13.19 -4.33 2.82
N GLN A 244 -13.77 -5.20 2.00
CA GLN A 244 -13.41 -6.61 1.87
C GLN A 244 -13.36 -7.00 0.38
N PRO A 245 -12.39 -6.46 -0.37
CA PRO A 245 -12.32 -6.66 -1.80
C PRO A 245 -11.81 -8.06 -2.13
N THR A 246 -12.37 -8.64 -3.18
CA THR A 246 -11.98 -9.95 -3.70
C THR A 246 -11.75 -9.88 -5.20
N LEU A 247 -10.92 -10.79 -5.70
CA LEU A 247 -10.79 -11.06 -7.13
C LEU A 247 -11.15 -12.53 -7.38
N ALA A 248 -12.09 -12.77 -8.29
CA ALA A 248 -12.77 -14.05 -8.54
C ALA A 248 -13.32 -14.68 -7.23
N GLY A 249 -13.86 -13.84 -6.34
CA GLY A 249 -14.37 -14.25 -5.03
C GLY A 249 -13.30 -14.66 -4.01
N LEU A 250 -12.01 -14.48 -4.32
CA LEU A 250 -10.90 -14.83 -3.44
C LEU A 250 -10.18 -13.58 -2.93
N PRO A 251 -9.73 -13.57 -1.65
CA PRO A 251 -8.92 -12.50 -1.10
C PRO A 251 -7.54 -12.45 -1.78
N GLN A 252 -6.98 -11.25 -1.86
CA GLN A 252 -5.72 -10.99 -2.56
C GLN A 252 -4.74 -10.23 -1.65
N GLU A 253 -3.45 -10.40 -1.90
CA GLU A 253 -2.36 -9.63 -1.31
C GLU A 253 -1.71 -8.75 -2.38
N THR A 254 -1.39 -7.52 -2.00
CA THR A 254 -0.65 -6.56 -2.81
C THR A 254 0.54 -5.98 -2.04
N GLY A 255 1.48 -5.33 -2.74
CA GLY A 255 2.66 -4.69 -2.15
C GLY A 255 3.95 -5.23 -2.74
N CYS A 256 5.08 -4.91 -2.10
CA CYS A 256 6.40 -5.29 -2.60
C CYS A 256 6.55 -6.80 -2.81
N TRP A 257 6.03 -7.59 -1.87
CA TRP A 257 6.09 -9.05 -1.91
C TRP A 257 5.32 -9.60 -3.11
N ALA A 258 4.05 -9.19 -3.24
CA ALA A 258 3.17 -9.52 -4.35
C ALA A 258 3.81 -9.17 -5.71
N ARG A 259 4.29 -7.92 -5.88
CA ARG A 259 4.94 -7.47 -7.13
C ARG A 259 6.18 -8.29 -7.50
N ARG A 260 7.00 -8.64 -6.51
CA ARG A 260 8.25 -9.37 -6.77
C ARG A 260 8.00 -10.80 -7.23
N ARG A 261 6.92 -11.44 -6.75
CA ARG A 261 6.51 -12.77 -7.23
C ARG A 261 6.19 -12.77 -8.73
N ILE A 262 5.49 -11.73 -9.21
CA ILE A 262 5.15 -11.55 -10.63
C ILE A 262 6.42 -11.47 -11.50
N ILE A 263 7.42 -10.71 -11.06
CA ILE A 263 8.66 -10.51 -11.82
C ILE A 263 9.49 -11.81 -11.87
N ASN A 264 9.46 -12.62 -10.81
CA ASN A 264 10.27 -13.83 -10.67
C ASN A 264 9.54 -15.10 -11.14
N ASP A 265 8.33 -15.00 -11.69
CA ASP A 265 7.46 -16.12 -12.08
C ASP A 265 7.98 -16.96 -13.26
N SER A 266 9.14 -16.63 -13.85
CA SER A 266 9.82 -17.56 -14.77
C SER A 266 10.53 -18.72 -14.07
N ASN A 267 10.73 -18.69 -12.74
CA ASN A 267 11.43 -19.77 -12.01
C ASN A 267 10.89 -20.12 -10.61
N PHE A 268 9.89 -19.41 -10.06
CA PHE A 268 9.32 -19.70 -8.73
C PHE A 268 7.92 -20.32 -8.82
N ALA A 269 7.80 -21.37 -9.64
CA ALA A 269 6.65 -22.26 -9.60
C ALA A 269 6.51 -22.90 -8.20
N GLN A 270 5.31 -22.80 -7.62
CA GLN A 270 4.71 -23.69 -6.61
C GLN A 270 5.65 -24.34 -5.56
N GLY A 271 5.44 -24.03 -4.27
CA GLY A 271 5.57 -25.12 -3.27
C GLY A 271 6.20 -24.88 -1.90
N LYS A 272 6.53 -23.65 -1.47
CA LYS A 272 6.79 -23.40 -0.04
C LYS A 272 6.25 -22.02 0.34
N ALA A 273 5.60 -21.92 1.50
CA ALA A 273 5.37 -20.65 2.16
C ALA A 273 6.71 -19.92 2.18
N SER A 274 6.81 -18.83 1.42
CA SER A 274 7.98 -17.98 1.45
C SER A 274 8.22 -17.52 2.87
N THR A 275 9.42 -17.75 3.36
CA THR A 275 9.82 -17.44 4.74
C THR A 275 9.54 -15.97 5.08
N LEU A 276 9.33 -15.66 6.36
CA LEU A 276 9.18 -14.27 6.78
C LEU A 276 10.47 -13.49 6.48
N THR A 277 11.63 -14.13 6.60
CA THR A 277 12.92 -13.56 6.16
C THR A 277 12.90 -13.14 4.70
N ALA A 278 12.36 -13.96 3.78
CA ALA A 278 12.27 -13.59 2.37
C ALA A 278 11.39 -12.37 2.13
N ARG A 279 10.28 -12.24 2.88
CA ARG A 279 9.41 -11.05 2.84
C ARG A 279 10.15 -9.79 3.32
N VAL A 280 10.97 -9.90 4.38
CA VAL A 280 11.83 -8.79 4.86
C VAL A 280 12.85 -8.39 3.80
N CYS A 281 13.54 -9.36 3.19
CA CYS A 281 14.49 -9.08 2.10
C CYS A 281 13.80 -8.37 0.92
N SER A 282 12.55 -8.74 0.60
CA SER A 282 11.77 -8.07 -0.45
C SER A 282 11.47 -6.61 -0.14
N LEU A 283 11.28 -6.24 1.14
CA LEU A 283 11.13 -4.83 1.55
C LEU A 283 12.43 -4.05 1.30
N PHE A 284 13.57 -4.63 1.67
CA PHE A 284 14.86 -3.98 1.46
C PHE A 284 15.22 -3.86 -0.02
N ASP A 285 14.89 -4.86 -0.82
CA ASP A 285 15.11 -4.86 -2.27
C ASP A 285 14.41 -3.68 -2.97
N GLU A 286 13.27 -3.23 -2.46
CA GLU A 286 12.63 -2.02 -2.97
C GLU A 286 13.51 -0.78 -2.77
N ILE A 287 14.20 -0.65 -1.65
CA ILE A 287 15.14 0.46 -1.41
C ILE A 287 16.39 0.28 -2.27
N ARG A 288 16.96 -0.92 -2.27
CA ARG A 288 18.18 -1.26 -3.01
C ARG A 288 18.05 -1.08 -4.52
N LEU A 289 16.89 -1.41 -5.09
CA LEU A 289 16.61 -1.33 -6.53
C LEU A 289 16.01 0.02 -6.94
N ALA A 290 15.90 0.99 -6.03
CA ALA A 290 15.27 2.28 -6.29
C ALA A 290 15.92 3.03 -7.47
N GLU A 291 17.25 3.08 -7.52
CA GLU A 291 17.96 3.75 -8.61
C GLU A 291 17.67 3.10 -9.96
N ALA A 292 17.71 1.77 -10.05
CA ALA A 292 17.40 1.04 -11.27
C ALA A 292 15.94 1.25 -11.73
N ARG A 293 14.98 1.30 -10.79
CA ARG A 293 13.58 1.63 -11.09
C ARG A 293 13.47 3.07 -11.59
N PHE A 294 14.15 4.01 -10.96
CA PHE A 294 14.16 5.40 -11.40
C PHE A 294 14.73 5.54 -12.83
N GLU A 295 15.85 4.88 -13.12
CA GLU A 295 16.47 4.86 -14.45
C GLU A 295 15.53 4.31 -15.53
N SER A 296 14.68 3.33 -15.21
CA SER A 296 13.68 2.83 -16.16
C SER A 296 12.65 3.90 -16.56
N ILE A 297 12.33 4.83 -15.64
CA ILE A 297 11.45 5.98 -15.89
C ILE A 297 12.18 7.03 -16.75
N VAL A 298 13.46 7.30 -16.44
CA VAL A 298 14.29 8.28 -17.19
C VAL A 298 14.50 7.85 -18.63
N SER A 299 14.89 6.59 -18.84
CA SER A 299 15.27 6.04 -20.16
C SER A 299 14.11 5.83 -21.13
N GLN A 300 12.88 6.24 -20.78
CA GLN A 300 11.65 6.03 -21.55
C GLN A 300 11.35 4.55 -21.86
N ARG A 301 12.00 3.61 -21.16
CA ARG A 301 11.59 2.20 -21.10
C ARG A 301 10.34 2.01 -20.25
N TYR A 302 9.85 3.09 -19.64
CA TYR A 302 8.49 3.18 -19.15
C TYR A 302 7.53 3.08 -20.33
N GLU A 303 7.20 1.86 -20.71
CA GLU A 303 6.01 1.61 -21.52
C GLU A 303 4.84 2.18 -20.74
N LYS A 304 4.10 3.10 -21.36
CA LYS A 304 2.79 3.49 -20.85
C LYS A 304 2.00 2.18 -20.77
N VAL A 305 1.86 1.63 -19.57
CA VAL A 305 0.91 0.55 -19.35
C VAL A 305 -0.42 1.14 -19.80
N GLU A 306 -1.01 0.58 -20.85
CA GLU A 306 -2.39 0.89 -21.18
C GLU A 306 -3.17 0.58 -19.92
N THR A 307 -3.58 1.63 -19.21
CA THR A 307 -4.51 1.50 -18.09
C THR A 307 -5.71 0.78 -18.68
N LEU A 308 -5.97 -0.44 -18.20
CA LEU A 308 -7.11 -1.23 -18.63
C LEU A 308 -8.35 -0.39 -18.39
N ASN A 309 -8.93 0.07 -19.50
CA ASN A 309 -9.79 1.23 -19.50
C ASN A 309 -11.20 0.81 -19.08
N HIS A 310 -11.50 0.96 -17.80
CA HIS A 310 -12.88 1.13 -17.36
C HIS A 310 -13.12 2.62 -17.09
N LYS A 311 -14.14 3.19 -17.74
CA LYS A 311 -14.43 4.64 -17.67
C LYS A 311 -14.56 5.09 -16.22
N GLY A 312 -13.77 6.09 -15.85
CA GLY A 312 -13.78 6.63 -14.50
C GLY A 312 -13.06 5.76 -13.48
N SER A 313 -12.12 4.91 -13.90
CA SER A 313 -11.33 4.07 -12.99
C SER A 313 -9.83 4.34 -13.13
N ALA A 314 -9.10 4.17 -12.04
CA ALA A 314 -7.64 4.26 -12.03
C ALA A 314 -7.04 3.24 -11.07
N ILE A 315 -5.88 2.73 -11.46
CA ILE A 315 -5.09 1.75 -10.71
C ILE A 315 -3.69 2.33 -10.58
N VAL A 316 -3.25 2.53 -9.33
CA VAL A 316 -1.95 3.11 -9.02
C VAL A 316 -1.20 2.21 -8.04
N GLU A 317 0.07 1.96 -8.32
CA GLU A 317 0.95 1.25 -7.40
C GLU A 317 1.59 2.19 -6.39
N THR A 318 1.38 1.93 -5.09
CA THR A 318 1.99 2.66 -3.97
C THR A 318 3.02 1.78 -3.24
N ALA A 319 3.69 2.32 -2.22
CA ALA A 319 4.60 1.55 -1.37
C ALA A 319 3.96 0.28 -0.78
N ARG A 320 2.71 0.39 -0.31
CA ARG A 320 1.96 -0.68 0.37
C ARG A 320 1.18 -1.57 -0.60
N GLY A 321 1.13 -1.20 -1.88
CA GLY A 321 0.49 -1.97 -2.96
C GLY A 321 -0.50 -1.16 -3.80
N THR A 322 -1.39 -1.89 -4.47
CA THR A 322 -2.37 -1.37 -5.42
C THR A 322 -3.44 -0.52 -4.75
N LEU A 323 -3.61 0.69 -5.27
CA LEU A 323 -4.66 1.63 -4.95
C LEU A 323 -5.63 1.71 -6.13
N PHE A 324 -6.91 1.49 -5.87
CA PHE A 324 -7.96 1.50 -6.89
C PHE A 324 -8.96 2.64 -6.63
N HIS A 325 -9.14 3.52 -7.62
CA HIS A 325 -10.14 4.59 -7.58
C HIS A 325 -11.21 4.36 -8.64
N ARG A 326 -12.47 4.61 -8.28
CA ARG A 326 -13.62 4.61 -9.19
C ARG A 326 -14.45 5.86 -8.97
N VAL A 327 -14.73 6.61 -10.03
CA VAL A 327 -15.56 7.80 -10.02
C VAL A 327 -16.62 7.76 -11.12
N GLN A 328 -17.84 8.15 -10.77
CA GLN A 328 -18.89 8.46 -11.73
C GLN A 328 -19.20 9.96 -11.66
N LEU A 329 -19.27 10.61 -12.82
CA LEU A 329 -19.62 12.02 -12.93
C LEU A 329 -21.09 12.19 -13.32
N SER A 330 -21.72 13.25 -12.83
CA SER A 330 -23.00 13.78 -13.33
C SER A 330 -22.82 14.45 -14.70
N GLU A 331 -23.93 14.78 -15.36
CA GLU A 331 -23.93 15.61 -16.59
C GLU A 331 -23.21 16.96 -16.41
N ASN A 332 -23.24 17.54 -15.21
CA ASN A 332 -22.57 18.81 -14.88
C ASN A 332 -21.12 18.64 -14.39
N ASN A 333 -20.45 17.52 -14.67
CA ASN A 333 -19.07 17.22 -14.22
C ASN A 333 -18.83 17.28 -12.69
N THR A 334 -19.90 17.14 -11.89
CA THR A 334 -19.78 16.92 -10.44
C THR A 334 -19.73 15.43 -10.10
N VAL A 335 -19.14 15.08 -8.96
CA VAL A 335 -19.04 13.67 -8.53
C VAL A 335 -20.41 13.13 -8.14
N LYS A 336 -20.91 12.15 -8.88
CA LYS A 336 -22.12 11.38 -8.56
C LYS A 336 -21.82 10.28 -7.55
N SER A 337 -20.71 9.56 -7.74
CA SER A 337 -20.22 8.56 -6.80
C SER A 337 -18.70 8.48 -6.88
N TYR A 338 -18.08 8.12 -5.75
CA TYR A 338 -16.64 7.91 -5.66
C TYR A 338 -16.39 6.69 -4.77
N ARG A 339 -15.43 5.83 -5.15
CA ARG A 339 -15.00 4.65 -4.38
C ARG A 339 -13.49 4.55 -4.39
N ILE A 340 -12.94 4.08 -3.28
CA ILE A 340 -11.52 3.85 -3.08
C ILE A 340 -11.37 2.46 -2.46
N ILE A 341 -10.50 1.64 -3.04
CA ILE A 341 -9.97 0.43 -2.41
C ILE A 341 -8.49 0.69 -2.20
N ALA A 342 -8.05 0.87 -0.95
CA ALA A 342 -6.65 1.10 -0.65
C ALA A 342 -5.91 -0.24 -0.41
N PRO A 343 -4.57 -0.23 -0.39
CA PRO A 343 -3.80 -1.47 -0.22
C PRO A 343 -4.10 -2.21 1.08
N THR A 344 -4.47 -1.48 2.14
CA THR A 344 -4.81 -2.07 3.44
C THR A 344 -6.07 -2.92 3.36
N GLU A 345 -7.08 -2.53 2.59
CA GLU A 345 -8.31 -3.31 2.44
C GLU A 345 -8.05 -4.66 1.73
N TRP A 346 -7.11 -4.72 0.79
CA TRP A 346 -6.63 -6.00 0.22
C TRP A 346 -5.85 -6.82 1.25
N ASN A 347 -4.78 -6.23 1.82
CA ASN A 347 -3.82 -6.96 2.66
C ASN A 347 -4.39 -7.43 4.00
N PHE A 348 -5.38 -6.72 4.53
CA PHE A 348 -6.05 -7.02 5.80
C PHE A 348 -7.50 -7.48 5.60
N HIS A 349 -7.78 -8.10 4.45
CA HIS A 349 -9.02 -8.84 4.25
C HIS A 349 -9.19 -9.88 5.39
N PRO A 350 -10.39 -10.05 5.98
CA PRO A 350 -10.60 -10.98 7.10
C PRO A 350 -10.16 -12.42 6.80
N ASP A 351 -10.39 -12.87 5.57
CA ASP A 351 -9.94 -14.18 5.07
C ASP A 351 -8.62 -14.15 4.27
N GLY A 352 -7.87 -13.04 4.35
CA GLY A 352 -6.61 -12.83 3.62
C GLY A 352 -5.35 -13.36 4.31
N THR A 353 -4.19 -12.89 3.84
CA THR A 353 -2.85 -13.41 4.21
C THR A 353 -2.63 -13.58 5.70
N LEU A 354 -3.06 -12.61 6.52
CA LEU A 354 -2.84 -12.69 7.97
C LEU A 354 -3.52 -13.92 8.58
N LYS A 355 -4.77 -14.21 8.18
CA LYS A 355 -5.51 -15.38 8.64
C LYS A 355 -4.96 -16.66 8.01
N THR A 356 -4.79 -16.68 6.69
CA THR A 356 -4.40 -17.90 5.98
C THR A 356 -2.99 -18.39 6.33
N MET A 357 -2.07 -17.48 6.69
CA MET A 357 -0.74 -17.87 7.16
C MET A 357 -0.74 -18.33 8.62
N LEU A 358 -1.50 -17.68 9.51
CA LEU A 358 -1.42 -17.93 10.96
C LEU A 358 -2.31 -19.09 11.42
N VAL A 359 -3.52 -19.22 10.89
CA VAL A 359 -4.47 -20.27 11.34
C VAL A 359 -3.88 -21.66 11.09
N GLY A 360 -3.88 -22.49 12.12
CA GLY A 360 -3.30 -23.83 12.10
C GLY A 360 -1.82 -23.88 12.53
N THR A 361 -1.13 -22.74 12.59
CA THR A 361 0.29 -22.68 12.96
C THR A 361 0.48 -23.07 14.42
N ARG A 362 1.41 -24.00 14.67
CA ARG A 362 1.83 -24.41 16.01
C ARG A 362 3.08 -23.65 16.42
N LEU A 363 3.02 -22.99 17.57
CA LEU A 363 4.12 -22.20 18.11
C LEU A 363 3.94 -21.97 19.62
N PRO A 364 5.04 -21.73 20.36
CA PRO A 364 4.97 -21.36 21.77
C PRO A 364 4.12 -20.11 22.01
N ARG A 365 3.42 -20.06 23.15
CA ARG A 365 2.48 -18.98 23.49
C ARG A 365 3.15 -17.61 23.47
N GLU A 366 4.34 -17.53 24.02
CA GLU A 366 5.17 -16.33 24.08
C GLU A 366 5.51 -15.77 22.70
N HIS A 367 5.48 -16.61 21.66
CA HIS A 367 5.76 -16.23 20.28
C HIS A 367 4.53 -15.82 19.48
N VAL A 368 3.31 -16.15 19.93
CA VAL A 368 2.07 -15.83 19.20
C VAL A 368 1.97 -14.33 18.87
N LYS A 369 2.17 -13.49 19.89
CA LYS A 369 2.12 -12.03 19.72
C LYS A 369 3.25 -11.51 18.82
N PRO A 370 4.56 -11.72 19.10
CA PRO A 370 5.62 -11.15 18.28
C PRO A 370 5.63 -11.68 16.83
N VAL A 371 5.30 -12.96 16.60
CA VAL A 371 5.17 -13.52 15.25
C VAL A 371 4.04 -12.82 14.48
N THR A 372 2.89 -12.64 15.12
CA THR A 372 1.76 -11.95 14.50
C THR A 372 2.10 -10.49 14.20
N GLU A 373 2.76 -9.79 15.13
CA GLU A 373 3.21 -8.40 14.92
C GLU A 373 4.20 -8.29 13.77
N LEU A 374 5.09 -9.26 13.57
CA LEU A 374 6.00 -9.28 12.42
C LEU A 374 5.23 -9.40 11.11
N LEU A 375 4.24 -10.29 11.03
CA LEU A 375 3.43 -10.45 9.83
C LEU A 375 2.59 -9.19 9.54
N ILE A 376 2.03 -8.55 10.57
CA ILE A 376 1.33 -7.26 10.43
C ILE A 376 2.29 -6.18 9.89
N LYS A 377 3.52 -6.08 10.44
CA LYS A 377 4.54 -5.13 9.96
C LYS A 377 4.97 -5.40 8.52
N LEU A 378 5.02 -6.67 8.10
CA LEU A 378 5.32 -7.07 6.72
C LEU A 378 4.20 -6.69 5.74
N LEU A 379 2.94 -6.72 6.17
CA LEU A 379 1.78 -6.29 5.39
C LEU A 379 1.58 -4.76 5.39
N ASP A 380 2.25 -4.07 6.31
CA ASP A 380 2.39 -2.60 6.41
C ASP A 380 1.07 -1.83 6.28
N PRO A 381 0.17 -1.89 7.28
CA PRO A 381 -1.08 -1.14 7.25
C PRO A 381 -0.81 0.36 7.29
N CYS A 382 -1.58 1.14 6.53
CA CYS A 382 -1.50 2.61 6.53
C CYS A 382 -2.35 3.28 7.62
N VAL A 383 -2.90 2.49 8.55
CA VAL A 383 -3.75 2.94 9.65
C VAL A 383 -3.22 2.37 10.96
N PRO A 384 -3.54 3.01 12.11
CA PRO A 384 -3.25 2.43 13.41
C PRO A 384 -3.88 1.05 13.53
N TRP A 385 -3.20 0.16 14.24
CA TRP A 385 -3.69 -1.19 14.49
C TRP A 385 -3.44 -1.59 15.93
N GLN A 386 -4.23 -2.55 16.38
CA GLN A 386 -4.06 -3.19 17.67
C GLN A 386 -4.18 -4.70 17.54
N LEU A 387 -3.42 -5.40 18.39
CA LEU A 387 -3.38 -6.85 18.42
C LEU A 387 -3.70 -7.34 19.83
N GLU A 388 -4.69 -8.21 19.92
CA GLU A 388 -5.09 -8.93 21.14
C GLU A 388 -4.94 -10.43 20.92
N VAL A 389 -4.36 -11.15 21.89
CA VAL A 389 -4.30 -12.61 21.87
C VAL A 389 -5.33 -13.13 22.86
N ILE A 390 -6.32 -13.86 22.35
CA ILE A 390 -7.43 -14.41 23.11
C ILE A 390 -7.16 -15.90 23.34
N HIS A 391 -7.41 -16.36 24.56
CA HIS A 391 -7.36 -17.78 24.89
C HIS A 391 -8.76 -18.37 24.88
N ALA A 392 -8.94 -19.40 24.06
CA ALA A 392 -10.16 -20.19 23.99
C ALA A 392 -9.98 -21.54 24.70
#